data_AF-A0A1F7JMF1-F1
#
_entry.id   AF-A0A1F7JMF1-F1
#
_cell.length_a   1.000
_cell.length_b   1.000
_cell.length_c   1.000
_cell.angle_alpha   90.00
_cell.angle_beta   90.00
_cell.angle_gamma   90.00
#
_symmetry.space_group_name_H-M   'P 1'
#
loop_
_entity.id
_entity.type
_entity.pdbx_description
1 polymer ?
#
loop_
_entity_poly.entity_id
_entity_poly.type
_entity_poly.pdbx_seq_one_letter_code
_entity_poly.pdbx_strand_id
1 'polypeptide(L)'
;MTPLLPEEKKQTYDQLATAMVAALERGDISSSEMSKSARYILGSINMLENHEELVLFLKDLMNHWAPYKKVFIDFRSADVAKEDEQKLLEIQNKLKKLTAVK
;
A
#
# COMPACT_ATOMS: atom_id res chain seq x y z
N MET A 1 -1.41 16.27 -4.07
CA MET A 1 -0.91 14.92 -4.37
C MET A 1 0.37 14.72 -3.57
N THR A 2 0.41 13.67 -2.74
CA THR A 2 1.59 13.34 -1.94
C THR A 2 2.59 12.57 -2.81
N PRO A 3 3.81 13.09 -3.03
CA PRO A 3 4.80 12.42 -3.86
C PRO A 3 5.24 11.12 -3.20
N LEU A 4 5.45 10.09 -4.02
CA LEU A 4 5.85 8.78 -3.51
C LEU A 4 7.34 8.75 -3.21
N LEU A 5 7.70 8.49 -1.95
CA LEU A 5 9.10 8.46 -1.56
C LEU A 5 9.78 7.19 -2.12
N PRO A 6 11.07 7.26 -2.50
CA PRO A 6 11.81 6.08 -2.98
C PRO A 6 11.79 4.91 -1.99
N GLU A 7 11.79 5.20 -0.68
CA GLU A 7 11.71 4.18 0.37
C GLU A 7 10.34 3.49 0.41
N GLU A 8 9.24 4.22 0.18
CA GLU A 8 7.90 3.65 0.13
C GLU A 8 7.75 2.72 -1.08
N LYS A 9 8.30 3.10 -2.24
CA LYS A 9 8.39 2.23 -3.42
C LYS A 9 9.13 0.93 -3.11
N LYS A 10 10.29 1.05 -2.45
CA LYS A 10 11.12 -0.10 -2.07
C LYS A 10 10.40 -1.01 -1.09
N GLN A 11 9.81 -0.47 -0.04
CA GLN A 11 9.07 -1.25 0.96
C GLN A 11 7.89 -1.99 0.33
N THR A 12 7.14 -1.32 -0.55
CA THR A 12 6.00 -1.95 -1.24
C THR A 12 6.49 -3.06 -2.16
N TYR A 13 7.59 -2.85 -2.88
CA TYR A 13 8.23 -3.89 -3.69
C TYR A 13 8.62 -5.12 -2.85
N ASP A 14 9.27 -4.91 -1.71
CA ASP A 14 9.72 -5.98 -0.82
C ASP A 14 8.52 -6.79 -0.25
N GLN A 15 7.42 -6.11 0.07
CA GLN A 15 6.17 -6.75 0.48
C GLN A 15 5.55 -7.59 -0.64
N LEU A 16 5.51 -7.06 -1.87
CA LEU A 16 5.00 -7.78 -3.03
C LEU A 16 5.84 -9.01 -3.36
N ALA A 17 7.17 -8.89 -3.30
CA ALA A 17 8.09 -9.99 -3.50
C ALA A 17 7.90 -11.09 -2.43
N THR A 18 7.75 -10.69 -1.17
CA THR A 18 7.47 -11.62 -0.06
C THR A 18 6.14 -12.36 -0.25
N ALA A 19 5.08 -11.63 -0.64
CA ALA A 19 3.77 -12.23 -0.89
C ALA A 19 3.80 -13.21 -2.08
N MET A 20 4.55 -12.86 -3.13
CA MET A 20 4.74 -13.69 -4.31
C MET A 20 5.46 -15.01 -3.98
N VAL A 21 6.59 -14.94 -3.26
CA VAL A 21 7.35 -16.14 -2.86
C VAL A 21 6.50 -17.03 -1.96
N ALA A 22 5.85 -16.46 -0.94
CA ALA A 22 5.02 -17.25 -0.03
C ALA A 22 3.82 -17.90 -0.74
N ALA A 23 3.26 -17.25 -1.76
CA ALA A 23 2.20 -17.83 -2.58
C ALA A 23 2.71 -18.96 -3.47
N LEU A 24 3.93 -18.83 -4.03
CA LEU A 24 4.55 -19.91 -4.79
C LEU A 24 4.80 -21.15 -3.91
N GLU A 25 5.34 -20.93 -2.70
CA GLU A 25 5.62 -22.01 -1.74
C GLU A 25 4.35 -22.75 -1.29
N ARG A 26 3.23 -22.03 -1.13
CA ARG A 26 1.93 -22.62 -0.79
C ARG A 26 1.21 -23.26 -1.99
N GLY A 27 1.69 -23.00 -3.21
CA GLY A 27 1.01 -23.44 -4.44
C GLY A 27 -0.23 -22.59 -4.81
N ASP A 28 -0.38 -21.40 -4.22
CA ASP A 28 -1.48 -20.46 -4.52
C ASP A 28 -1.30 -19.79 -5.90
N ILE A 29 -0.10 -19.83 -6.46
CA ILE A 29 0.26 -19.28 -7.77
C ILE A 29 1.25 -20.22 -8.47
N SER A 30 1.09 -20.41 -9.77
CA SER A 30 2.07 -21.16 -10.57
C SER A 30 3.34 -20.34 -10.84
N SER A 31 4.45 -21.01 -11.17
CA SER A 31 5.68 -20.32 -11.62
C SER A 31 5.45 -19.43 -12.86
N SER A 32 4.50 -19.81 -13.74
CA SER A 32 4.11 -19.01 -14.90
C SER A 32 3.42 -17.71 -14.48
N GLU A 33 2.45 -17.79 -13.57
CA GLU A 33 1.73 -16.62 -13.05
C GLU A 33 2.62 -15.72 -12.18
N MET A 34 3.54 -16.33 -11.41
CA MET A 34 4.60 -15.62 -10.70
C MET A 34 5.42 -14.78 -11.70
N SER A 35 5.90 -15.40 -12.77
CA SER A 35 6.69 -14.70 -13.80
C SER A 35 5.91 -13.58 -14.48
N LYS A 36 4.61 -13.77 -14.75
CA LYS A 36 3.73 -12.74 -15.34
C LYS A 36 3.54 -11.56 -14.40
N SER A 37 3.19 -11.84 -13.14
CA SER A 37 2.97 -10.79 -12.14
C SER A 37 4.26 -10.04 -11.79
N ALA A 38 5.40 -10.72 -11.69
CA ALA A 38 6.69 -10.07 -11.46
C ALA A 38 7.06 -9.07 -12.57
N ARG A 39 6.85 -9.44 -13.85
CA ARG A 39 7.07 -8.52 -14.98
C ARG A 39 6.14 -7.31 -14.93
N TYR A 40 4.87 -7.54 -14.62
CA TYR A 40 3.90 -6.46 -14.47
C TYR A 40 4.31 -5.49 -13.35
N ILE A 41 4.67 -6.02 -12.17
CA ILE A 41 5.13 -5.22 -11.04
C ILE A 41 6.36 -4.39 -11.41
N LEU A 42 7.40 -5.01 -11.97
CA LEU A 42 8.64 -4.31 -12.34
C LEU A 42 8.42 -3.25 -13.43
N GLY A 43 7.52 -3.52 -14.38
CA GLY A 43 7.17 -2.59 -15.45
C GLY A 43 6.41 -1.36 -14.93
N SER A 44 5.58 -1.52 -13.90
CA SER A 44 4.70 -0.45 -13.41
C SER A 44 5.27 0.33 -12.23
N ILE A 45 5.94 -0.32 -11.28
CA ILE A 45 6.27 0.28 -9.97
C ILE A 45 7.22 1.49 -10.07
N ASN A 46 8.09 1.50 -11.07
CA ASN A 46 9.03 2.60 -11.29
C ASN A 46 8.34 3.86 -11.85
N MET A 47 7.22 3.69 -12.55
CA MET A 47 6.47 4.79 -13.18
C MET A 47 5.52 5.50 -12.21
N LEU A 48 5.30 4.98 -11.00
CA LEU A 48 4.40 5.56 -10.02
C LEU A 48 5.02 6.85 -9.43
N GLU A 49 4.32 7.98 -9.52
CA GLU A 49 4.84 9.28 -9.08
C GLU A 49 4.30 9.68 -7.71
N ASN A 50 3.11 9.20 -7.35
CA ASN A 50 2.40 9.60 -6.15
C ASN A 50 1.71 8.43 -5.43
N HIS A 51 1.28 8.70 -4.21
CA HIS A 51 0.63 7.72 -3.35
C HIS A 51 -0.68 7.16 -3.93
N GLU A 52 -1.45 7.99 -4.62
CA GLU A 52 -2.74 7.60 -5.20
C GLU A 52 -2.55 6.58 -6.35
N GLU A 53 -1.54 6.79 -7.18
CA GLU A 53 -1.13 5.82 -8.21
C GLU A 53 -0.67 4.50 -7.61
N LEU A 54 0.03 4.52 -6.47
CA LEU A 54 0.41 3.30 -5.76
C LEU A 54 -0.81 2.53 -5.25
N VAL A 55 -1.79 3.23 -4.68
CA VAL A 55 -3.05 2.62 -4.22
C VAL A 55 -3.81 1.99 -5.38
N LEU A 56 -3.94 2.70 -6.51
CA LEU A 56 -4.60 2.18 -7.71
C LEU A 56 -3.85 0.97 -8.28
N PHE A 57 -2.53 1.03 -8.36
CA PHE A 57 -1.69 -0.07 -8.79
C PHE A 57 -1.89 -1.31 -7.92
N LEU A 58 -1.85 -1.18 -6.59
CA LEU A 58 -2.04 -2.31 -5.67
C LEU A 58 -3.47 -2.89 -5.77
N LYS A 59 -4.48 -2.03 -5.97
CA LYS A 59 -5.87 -2.44 -6.19
C LYS A 59 -6.00 -3.26 -7.48
N ASP A 60 -5.41 -2.80 -8.57
CA ASP A 60 -5.44 -3.52 -9.84
C ASP A 60 -4.66 -4.83 -9.74
N LEU A 61 -3.52 -4.82 -9.05
CA LEU A 61 -2.70 -6.00 -8.84
C LEU A 61 -3.45 -7.10 -8.06
N MET A 62 -4.18 -6.76 -7.00
CA MET A 62 -4.97 -7.75 -6.24
C MET A 62 -6.17 -8.30 -7.03
N ASN A 63 -6.72 -7.53 -7.98
CA ASN A 63 -7.81 -7.97 -8.82
C ASN A 63 -7.34 -8.97 -9.89
N HIS A 64 -6.09 -8.82 -10.35
CA HIS A 64 -5.49 -9.74 -11.32
C HIS A 64 -4.88 -10.99 -10.67
N TRP A 65 -4.32 -10.87 -9.46
CA TRP A 65 -3.68 -11.98 -8.75
C TRP A 65 -4.03 -11.97 -7.25
N ALA A 66 -4.72 -13.02 -6.81
CA ALA A 66 -5.18 -13.19 -5.44
C ALA A 66 -4.09 -13.05 -4.34
N PRO A 67 -2.83 -13.51 -4.53
CA PRO A 67 -1.77 -13.39 -3.52
C PRO A 67 -1.52 -11.97 -3.00
N TYR A 68 -1.76 -10.94 -3.82
CA TYR A 68 -1.46 -9.55 -3.45
C TYR A 68 -2.57 -8.87 -2.66
N LYS A 69 -3.72 -9.55 -2.48
CA LYS A 69 -4.86 -9.01 -1.72
C LYS A 69 -4.47 -8.59 -0.30
N LYS A 70 -3.64 -9.41 0.37
CA LYS A 70 -3.18 -9.08 1.73
C LYS A 70 -2.33 -7.81 1.74
N VAL A 71 -1.41 -7.67 0.78
CA VAL A 71 -0.56 -6.47 0.66
C VAL A 71 -1.39 -5.21 0.48
N PHE A 72 -2.42 -5.25 -0.38
CA PHE A 72 -3.33 -4.13 -0.55
C PHE A 72 -4.11 -3.79 0.73
N ILE A 73 -4.65 -4.79 1.43
CA ILE A 73 -5.40 -4.57 2.67
C ILE A 73 -4.50 -3.96 3.76
N ASP A 74 -3.29 -4.48 3.93
CA ASP A 74 -2.33 -3.99 4.92
C ASP A 74 -1.94 -2.54 4.61
N PHE A 75 -1.67 -2.22 3.33
CA PHE A 75 -1.37 -0.87 2.86
C PHE A 75 -2.53 0.11 3.15
N ARG A 76 -3.75 -0.26 2.76
CA ARG A 76 -4.94 0.56 2.99
C ARG A 76 -5.26 0.76 4.48
N SER A 77 -4.97 -0.24 5.30
CA SER A 77 -5.21 -0.14 6.75
C SER A 77 -4.24 0.84 7.40
N ALA A 78 -2.99 0.88 6.93
CA ALA A 78 -2.02 1.88 7.36
C ALA A 78 -2.43 3.32 6.96
N ASP A 79 -3.01 3.50 5.77
CA ASP A 79 -3.53 4.79 5.34
C ASP A 79 -4.68 5.28 6.22
N VAL A 80 -5.66 4.41 6.50
CA VAL A 80 -6.79 4.74 7.39
C VAL A 80 -6.30 5.08 8.80
N ALA A 81 -5.30 4.35 9.33
CA ALA A 81 -4.73 4.66 10.64
C ALA A 81 -4.09 6.05 10.70
N LYS A 82 -3.39 6.48 9.64
CA LYS A 82 -2.82 7.83 9.52
C LYS A 82 -3.91 8.90 9.44
N GLU A 83 -4.98 8.66 8.68
CA GLU A 83 -6.13 9.58 8.60
C GLU A 83 -6.82 9.74 9.96
N ASP A 84 -7.01 8.65 10.69
CA ASP A 84 -7.66 8.68 12.00
C ASP A 84 -6.78 9.36 13.05
N GLU A 85 -5.46 9.18 13.01
CA GLU A 85 -4.51 9.91 13.85
C GLU A 85 -4.58 11.43 13.60
N GLN A 86 -4.64 11.86 12.33
CA GLN A 86 -4.80 13.28 11.99
C GLN A 86 -6.12 13.85 12.52
N LYS A 87 -7.24 13.12 12.37
CA LYS A 87 -8.54 13.55 12.93
C LYS A 87 -8.49 13.67 14.44
N LEU A 88 -7.85 12.73 15.14
CA LEU A 88 -7.66 12.80 16.59
C LEU A 88 -6.84 14.01 17.01
N LEU A 89 -5.76 14.32 16.29
CA LEU A 89 -4.95 15.53 16.52
C LEU A 89 -5.76 16.81 16.28
N GLU A 90 -6.58 16.86 15.24
CA GLU A 90 -7.48 18.00 15.00
C GLU A 90 -8.50 18.18 16.12
N ILE A 91 -9.12 17.08 16.59
CA ILE A 91 -10.08 17.10 17.70
C ILE A 91 -9.39 17.59 18.99
N GLN A 92 -8.20 17.07 19.30
CA GLN A 92 -7.42 17.54 20.45
C GLN A 92 -7.09 19.04 20.35
N ASN A 93 -6.71 19.52 19.17
CA ASN A 93 -6.41 20.93 18.95
C ASN A 93 -7.66 21.81 19.07
N LYS A 94 -8.83 21.35 18.59
CA LYS A 94 -10.12 22.05 18.78
C LYS A 94 -10.52 22.11 20.25
N LEU A 95 -10.38 21.01 20.99
CA LEU A 95 -10.64 20.95 22.42
C LEU A 95 -9.73 21.89 23.22
N LYS A 96 -8.41 21.87 22.94
CA LYS A 96 -7.45 22.78 23.58
C LYS A 96 -7.81 24.25 23.35
N LYS A 97 -8.21 24.63 22.13
CA LYS A 97 -8.66 26.00 21.82
C LYS A 97 -9.92 26.38 22.59
N LEU A 98 -10.88 25.48 22.73
CA LEU A 98 -12.11 25.73 23.51
C LEU A 98 -11.84 25.86 25.01
N THR A 99 -10.87 25.10 25.55
CA THR A 99 -10.48 25.17 26.97
C THR A 99 -9.51 26.30 27.30
N ALA A 100 -8.78 26.83 26.31
CA ALA A 100 -7.86 27.96 26.47
C ALA A 100 -8.58 29.32 26.46
N VAL A 101 -9.86 29.36 26.09
CA VAL A 101 -10.74 30.52 26.32
C VAL A 101 -11.31 30.39 27.74
N LYS A 102 -10.54 30.84 28.72
CA LYS A 102 -11.03 31.05 30.09
C LYS A 102 -10.37 32.27 30.69
#